data_AF-A0A5D2TXI3-F1
#
_entry.id   AF-A0A5D2TXI3-F1
#
_cell.length_a   1.000
_cell.length_b   1.000
_cell.length_c   1.000
_cell.angle_alpha   90.00
_cell.angle_beta   90.00
_cell.angle_gamma   90.00
#
_symmetry.space_group_name_H-M   'P 1'
#
loop_
_entity.id
_entity.type
_entity.pdbx_description
1 polymer ?
#
loop_
_entity_poly.entity_id
_entity_poly.type
_entity_poly.pdbx_seq_one_letter_code
_entity_poly.pdbx_strand_id
1 'polypeptide(L)'
;MLLSNPGFAVSSTPHRMVFQSRSHWTEAEANANAVIKGKIGLHQIVGSRRNLKFISRSVSEGEALTEYDTPFPNDYIDLLKQAKRATELALKDGKQLMEIEFPTAGLGSVPGDGEGGNEMTGSMQLIREFCDILVAPEKVTRTRIFFPEANEVKFARQVFEGASFKLDYLTKPSFFEDFGFGEKVKMADRVKPEDELFLVGYPYFNVNEMIVVEELYKEAVMNTNRKMIIFNGELDRIRSGYYPSFFYPKLAALTKSLLPMMETVYYIHNFKGRNGGTLFRCYPGPWRVLRRMGNKYFCVHQQEKMPSLKEVALDILPAA
;
A
#
# COMPACT_ATOMS: atom_id res chain seq x y z
N MET A 1 -17.93 -27.21 -57.26
CA MET A 1 -18.51 -28.34 -56.50
C MET A 1 -17.61 -28.64 -55.30
N LEU A 2 -18.20 -28.61 -54.10
CA LEU A 2 -17.81 -29.28 -52.84
C LEU A 2 -16.44 -28.91 -52.24
N LEU A 3 -16.34 -27.96 -51.30
CA LEU A 3 -16.60 -28.03 -49.84
C LEU A 3 -15.79 -29.12 -49.10
N SER A 4 -14.80 -28.69 -48.28
CA SER A 4 -14.71 -29.01 -46.84
C SER A 4 -13.43 -28.46 -46.19
N ASN A 5 -13.60 -27.67 -45.13
CA ASN A 5 -12.58 -27.29 -44.12
C ASN A 5 -12.02 -28.52 -43.37
N PRO A 6 -10.87 -28.36 -42.69
CA PRO A 6 -10.90 -28.26 -41.22
C PRO A 6 -10.00 -27.10 -40.74
N GLY A 7 -10.31 -26.32 -39.71
CA GLY A 7 -10.84 -26.70 -38.40
C GLY A 7 -9.77 -26.37 -37.36
N PHE A 8 -9.74 -25.11 -36.90
CA PHE A 8 -8.91 -24.64 -35.78
C PHE A 8 -9.35 -25.34 -34.49
N ALA A 9 -8.38 -25.88 -33.74
CA ALA A 9 -8.55 -26.24 -32.34
C ALA A 9 -7.43 -25.58 -31.53
N VAL A 10 -7.75 -24.44 -30.90
CA VAL A 10 -6.92 -23.78 -29.90
C VAL A 10 -7.20 -24.47 -28.57
N SER A 11 -6.26 -25.28 -28.09
CA SER A 11 -6.27 -25.83 -26.74
C SER A 11 -5.61 -24.81 -25.80
N SER A 12 -6.42 -24.09 -25.04
CA SER A 12 -5.98 -23.20 -23.96
C SER A 12 -5.86 -23.98 -22.65
N THR A 13 -4.66 -24.47 -22.35
CA THR A 13 -4.28 -24.90 -20.99
C THR A 13 -3.36 -23.84 -20.37
N PRO A 14 -3.70 -23.26 -19.20
CA PRO A 14 -2.81 -22.32 -18.53
C PRO A 14 -1.66 -23.11 -17.90
N HIS A 15 -0.46 -22.95 -18.46
CA HIS A 15 0.76 -23.45 -17.82
C HIS A 15 1.03 -22.63 -16.57
N ARG A 16 0.79 -23.27 -15.42
CA ARG A 16 1.28 -22.86 -14.10
C ARG A 16 2.81 -22.89 -14.13
N MET A 17 3.45 -21.74 -14.28
CA MET A 17 4.90 -21.62 -14.06
C MET A 17 5.18 -21.79 -12.56
N VAL A 18 5.65 -22.98 -12.21
CA VAL A 18 6.25 -23.27 -10.91
C VAL A 18 7.73 -22.92 -11.03
N PHE A 19 8.17 -21.84 -10.38
CA PHE A 19 9.59 -21.57 -10.25
C PHE A 19 10.19 -22.50 -9.19
N GLN A 20 10.90 -23.53 -9.65
CA GLN A 20 11.84 -24.28 -8.83
C GLN A 20 13.08 -23.42 -8.60
N SER A 21 13.29 -23.01 -7.35
CA SER A 21 14.57 -22.47 -6.89
C SER A 21 15.64 -23.56 -6.99
N ARG A 22 16.60 -23.39 -7.89
CA ARG A 22 17.86 -24.13 -7.91
C ARG A 22 18.92 -23.25 -7.23
N SER A 23 19.22 -23.53 -5.98
CA SER A 23 20.44 -23.06 -5.31
C SER A 23 21.50 -24.17 -5.39
N HIS A 24 22.69 -23.84 -5.90
CA HIS A 24 23.85 -24.72 -5.86
C HIS A 24 25.11 -23.88 -5.59
N TRP A 25 25.63 -24.05 -4.36
CA TRP A 25 26.99 -23.87 -3.82
C TRP A 25 27.61 -22.46 -3.82
N THR A 26 28.23 -21.99 -2.73
CA THR A 26 29.38 -22.61 -2.04
C THR A 26 29.31 -22.70 -0.51
N GLU A 27 29.95 -23.77 -0.02
CA GLU A 27 30.21 -24.16 1.36
C GLU A 27 31.00 -23.13 2.18
N ALA A 28 30.70 -23.04 3.48
CA ALA A 28 31.70 -22.83 4.53
C ALA A 28 31.15 -23.38 5.87
N GLU A 29 31.63 -24.59 6.18
CA GLU A 29 31.95 -25.14 7.50
C GLU A 29 30.91 -25.20 8.61
N ALA A 30 30.48 -26.44 8.85
CA ALA A 30 29.90 -26.91 10.09
C ALA A 30 30.90 -26.86 11.25
N ASN A 31 30.42 -26.55 12.45
CA ASN A 31 30.98 -27.17 13.65
C ASN A 31 29.88 -27.61 14.63
N ALA A 32 30.15 -28.75 15.24
CA ALA A 32 29.16 -29.67 15.76
C ALA A 32 28.77 -29.45 17.23
N ASN A 33 27.63 -30.05 17.58
CA ASN A 33 27.31 -30.68 18.86
C ASN A 33 27.15 -29.82 20.13
N ALA A 34 25.90 -29.75 20.63
CA ALA A 34 25.60 -30.14 22.02
C ALA A 34 24.10 -30.38 22.23
N VAL A 35 23.73 -31.66 22.30
CA VAL A 35 22.46 -32.15 22.87
C VAL A 35 22.65 -32.25 24.38
N ILE A 36 21.80 -31.59 25.19
CA ILE A 36 21.57 -31.99 26.59
C ILE A 36 20.07 -31.95 26.91
N LYS A 37 19.57 -33.12 27.28
CA LYS A 37 18.27 -33.40 27.92
C LYS A 37 18.26 -32.85 29.35
N GLY A 38 17.12 -32.31 29.81
CA GLY A 38 16.89 -32.03 31.23
C GLY A 38 15.42 -31.80 31.56
N LYS A 39 14.88 -32.65 32.43
CA LYS A 39 13.47 -32.78 32.85
C LYS A 39 13.13 -31.86 34.04
N ILE A 40 11.88 -31.39 34.06
CA ILE A 40 10.94 -31.22 35.20
C ILE A 40 11.37 -30.31 36.37
N GLY A 41 10.55 -29.29 36.64
CA GLY A 41 10.53 -28.54 37.90
C GLY A 41 9.22 -27.78 38.07
N LEU A 42 8.25 -28.42 38.72
CA LEU A 42 7.01 -27.82 39.21
C LEU A 42 7.34 -26.89 40.37
N HIS A 43 6.98 -25.60 40.31
CA HIS A 43 6.82 -24.80 41.52
C HIS A 43 5.68 -23.79 41.40
N GLN A 44 4.69 -24.05 42.24
CA GLN A 44 3.50 -23.28 42.52
C GLN A 44 3.90 -22.06 43.36
N ILE A 45 3.52 -20.85 42.94
CA ILE A 45 3.48 -19.67 43.81
C ILE A 45 2.08 -19.07 43.73
N VAL A 46 1.40 -19.14 44.88
CA VAL A 46 0.13 -18.53 45.22
C VAL A 46 0.36 -17.04 45.49
N GLY A 47 -0.48 -16.16 44.95
CA GLY A 47 -0.37 -14.73 45.26
C GLY A 47 -1.39 -13.81 44.61
N SER A 48 -2.56 -13.69 45.26
CA SER A 48 -3.44 -12.50 45.29
C SER A 48 -4.24 -12.11 44.03
N ARG A 49 -5.50 -12.55 44.03
CA ARG A 49 -6.59 -12.03 43.20
C ARG A 49 -6.90 -10.59 43.63
N ARG A 50 -6.73 -9.62 42.72
CA ARG A 50 -7.46 -8.35 42.77
C ARG A 50 -8.59 -8.41 41.74
N ASN A 51 -9.81 -8.20 42.23
CA ASN A 51 -11.04 -8.13 41.46
C ASN A 51 -10.96 -7.04 40.38
N LEU A 52 -10.59 -7.41 39.16
CA LEU A 52 -10.95 -6.66 37.97
C LEU A 52 -12.36 -7.08 37.60
N LYS A 53 -13.33 -6.21 37.84
CA LYS A 53 -14.68 -6.34 37.28
C LYS A 53 -14.55 -6.31 35.76
N PHE A 54 -14.47 -7.49 35.14
CA PHE A 54 -14.76 -7.65 33.72
C PHE A 54 -16.19 -7.19 33.51
N ILE A 55 -16.38 -6.04 32.86
CA ILE A 55 -17.65 -5.71 32.24
C ILE A 55 -17.73 -6.62 31.01
N SER A 56 -18.27 -7.83 31.21
CA SER A 56 -18.63 -8.69 30.09
C SER A 56 -19.86 -8.09 29.42
N ARG A 57 -19.66 -7.27 28.39
CA ARG A 57 -20.70 -7.11 27.37
C ARG A 57 -20.68 -8.38 26.55
N SER A 58 -21.59 -9.30 26.87
CA SER A 58 -22.01 -10.35 25.95
C SER A 58 -22.61 -9.64 24.74
N VAL A 59 -21.88 -9.64 23.62
CA VAL A 59 -22.42 -9.22 22.33
C VAL A 59 -23.49 -10.23 21.99
N SER A 60 -24.74 -9.82 22.20
CA SER A 60 -25.89 -10.52 21.64
C SER A 60 -25.80 -10.35 20.13
N GLU A 61 -25.93 -11.46 19.39
CA GLU A 61 -26.07 -11.44 17.94
C GLU A 61 -27.08 -10.36 17.53
N GLY A 62 -26.62 -9.31 16.85
CA GLY A 62 -27.49 -8.21 16.41
C GLY A 62 -26.99 -6.78 16.60
N GLU A 63 -25.69 -6.52 16.78
CA GLU A 63 -25.18 -5.17 16.49
C GLU A 63 -25.13 -5.03 14.96
N ALA A 64 -26.06 -4.25 14.41
CA ALA A 64 -26.03 -3.84 13.02
C ALA A 64 -24.65 -3.26 12.73
N LEU A 65 -23.89 -3.89 11.82
CA LEU A 65 -22.76 -3.26 11.17
C LEU A 65 -23.25 -1.87 10.78
N THR A 66 -22.63 -0.82 11.33
CA THR A 66 -22.95 0.52 10.87
C THR A 66 -22.68 0.56 9.36
N GLU A 67 -23.35 1.43 8.62
CA GLU A 67 -23.29 1.50 7.14
C GLU A 67 -21.84 1.63 6.59
N TYR A 68 -20.86 1.87 7.47
CA TYR A 68 -19.45 2.11 7.21
C TYR A 68 -18.48 1.09 7.85
N ASP A 69 -18.98 0.00 8.45
CA ASP A 69 -18.12 -1.00 9.11
C ASP A 69 -17.61 -2.07 8.13
N THR A 70 -16.74 -1.65 7.19
CA THR A 70 -16.12 -2.56 6.22
C THR A 70 -15.29 -3.64 6.95
N PRO A 71 -15.44 -4.94 6.65
CA PRO A 71 -14.61 -5.97 7.27
C PRO A 71 -13.16 -5.89 6.78
N PHE A 72 -12.22 -6.45 7.55
CA PHE A 72 -10.85 -6.63 7.08
C PHE A 72 -10.86 -7.56 5.84
N PRO A 73 -10.11 -7.25 4.77
CA PRO A 73 -10.17 -8.03 3.53
C PRO A 73 -9.65 -9.46 3.73
N ASN A 74 -10.26 -10.41 3.03
CA ASN A 74 -9.83 -11.81 3.07
C ASN A 74 -8.64 -12.09 2.15
N ASP A 75 -8.55 -11.37 1.04
CA ASP A 75 -7.51 -11.48 0.01
C ASP A 75 -7.33 -10.13 -0.72
N TYR A 76 -6.40 -10.07 -1.67
CA TYR A 76 -6.16 -8.87 -2.47
C TYR A 76 -7.33 -8.49 -3.39
N ILE A 77 -8.17 -9.45 -3.81
CA ILE A 77 -9.33 -9.17 -4.66
C ILE A 77 -10.39 -8.41 -3.85
N ASP A 78 -10.67 -8.87 -2.63
CA ASP A 78 -11.54 -8.19 -1.67
C ASP A 78 -10.98 -6.81 -1.31
N LEU A 79 -9.69 -6.74 -1.00
CA LEU A 79 -8.98 -5.48 -0.73
C LEU A 79 -9.17 -4.46 -1.86
N LEU A 80 -8.90 -4.83 -3.11
CA LEU A 80 -9.00 -3.92 -4.25
C LEU A 80 -10.44 -3.45 -4.49
N LYS A 81 -11.43 -4.32 -4.27
CA LYS A 81 -12.86 -3.94 -4.33
C LYS A 81 -13.22 -2.93 -3.25
N GLN A 82 -12.73 -3.13 -2.02
CA GLN A 82 -12.95 -2.20 -0.92
C GLN A 82 -12.26 -0.85 -1.21
N ALA A 83 -11.00 -0.87 -1.64
CA ALA A 83 -10.26 0.32 -2.03
C ALA A 83 -10.96 1.08 -3.16
N LYS A 84 -11.44 0.39 -4.21
CA LYS A 84 -12.20 0.99 -5.32
C LYS A 84 -13.42 1.73 -4.79
N ARG A 85 -14.25 1.06 -3.98
CA ARG A 85 -15.48 1.66 -3.42
C ARG A 85 -15.15 2.88 -2.55
N ALA A 86 -14.11 2.78 -1.73
CA ALA A 86 -13.65 3.88 -0.90
C ALA A 86 -13.19 5.08 -1.74
N THR A 87 -12.43 4.84 -2.81
CA THR A 87 -11.99 5.87 -3.77
C THR A 87 -13.17 6.50 -4.51
N GLU A 88 -14.15 5.72 -4.99
CA GLU A 88 -15.34 6.25 -5.66
C GLU A 88 -16.17 7.15 -4.74
N LEU A 89 -16.32 6.77 -3.46
CA LEU A 89 -16.99 7.59 -2.46
C LEU A 89 -16.21 8.88 -2.20
N ALA A 90 -14.89 8.80 -2.00
CA ALA A 90 -14.04 9.98 -1.82
C ALA A 90 -14.11 10.93 -3.02
N LEU A 91 -14.07 10.40 -4.25
CA LEU A 91 -14.22 11.18 -5.47
C LEU A 91 -15.59 11.87 -5.55
N LYS A 92 -16.67 11.16 -5.18
CA LYS A 92 -18.03 11.71 -5.11
C LYS A 92 -18.13 12.85 -4.09
N ASP A 93 -17.41 12.72 -2.97
CA ASP A 93 -17.33 13.72 -1.91
C ASP A 93 -16.34 14.85 -2.23
N GLY A 94 -15.83 14.90 -3.47
CA GLY A 94 -14.99 15.98 -3.97
C GLY A 94 -13.53 15.93 -3.52
N LYS A 95 -13.08 14.81 -2.94
CA LYS A 95 -11.68 14.65 -2.52
C LYS A 95 -10.76 14.67 -3.74
N GLN A 96 -9.79 15.59 -3.72
CA GLN A 96 -8.85 15.78 -4.83
C GLN A 96 -7.61 14.90 -4.70
N LEU A 97 -7.10 14.79 -3.48
CA LEU A 97 -5.86 14.11 -3.15
C LEU A 97 -6.17 12.91 -2.27
N MET A 98 -5.71 11.73 -2.68
CA MET A 98 -6.05 10.47 -2.02
C MET A 98 -4.80 9.61 -1.80
N GLU A 99 -4.76 8.94 -0.66
CA GLU A 99 -3.73 7.97 -0.31
C GLU A 99 -4.36 6.58 -0.18
N ILE A 100 -3.69 5.61 -0.80
CA ILE A 100 -3.95 4.18 -0.65
C ILE A 100 -2.65 3.53 -0.20
N GLU A 101 -2.70 2.81 0.92
CA GLU A 101 -1.52 2.16 1.49
C GLU A 101 -1.90 0.79 2.06
N PHE A 102 -1.19 -0.26 1.68
CA PHE A 102 -1.38 -1.59 2.25
C PHE A 102 -0.15 -2.48 1.96
N PRO A 103 0.07 -3.55 2.75
CA PRO A 103 1.20 -4.44 2.53
C PRO A 103 1.08 -5.19 1.20
N THR A 104 2.19 -5.30 0.46
CA THR A 104 2.27 -6.00 -0.84
C THR A 104 2.88 -7.40 -0.75
N ALA A 105 3.57 -7.72 0.35
CA ALA A 105 4.15 -9.05 0.62
C ALA A 105 3.16 -10.03 1.31
N GLY A 106 1.86 -9.71 1.28
CA GLY A 106 0.78 -10.46 1.92
C GLY A 106 0.01 -9.63 2.94
N LEU A 107 -1.30 -9.85 3.08
CA LEU A 107 -2.18 -9.05 3.96
C LEU A 107 -1.77 -9.04 5.44
N GLY A 108 -1.03 -10.06 5.89
CA GLY A 108 -0.51 -10.15 7.26
C GLY A 108 0.96 -9.75 7.41
N SER A 109 1.64 -9.34 6.33
CA SER A 109 3.03 -8.90 6.40
C SER A 109 3.10 -7.52 7.02
N VAL A 110 4.22 -7.21 7.67
CA VAL A 110 4.51 -5.84 8.11
C VAL A 110 5.48 -5.16 7.14
N PRO A 111 5.60 -3.83 7.16
CA PRO A 111 6.58 -3.13 6.33
C PRO A 111 7.99 -3.70 6.53
N GLY A 112 8.67 -4.02 5.42
CA GLY A 112 10.01 -4.61 5.42
C GLY A 112 10.07 -6.13 5.56
N ASP A 113 8.93 -6.82 5.63
CA ASP A 113 8.90 -8.30 5.51
C ASP A 113 9.14 -8.77 4.08
N GLY A 114 8.81 -7.94 3.09
CA GLY A 114 9.19 -8.16 1.71
C GLY A 114 10.60 -7.64 1.42
N GLU A 115 11.20 -8.17 0.37
CA GLU A 115 12.35 -7.52 -0.26
C GLU A 115 11.83 -6.32 -1.06
N GLY A 116 12.46 -5.15 -0.93
CA GLY A 116 11.95 -3.91 -1.54
C GLY A 116 11.64 -4.01 -3.04
N GLY A 117 12.44 -4.74 -3.82
CA GLY A 117 12.17 -4.97 -5.25
C GLY A 117 10.93 -5.84 -5.52
N ASN A 118 10.63 -6.80 -4.64
CA ASN A 118 9.42 -7.62 -4.73
C ASN A 118 8.19 -6.80 -4.33
N GLU A 119 8.32 -5.92 -3.33
CA GLU A 119 7.23 -5.03 -2.90
C GLU A 119 6.85 -4.01 -3.99
N MET A 120 7.84 -3.41 -4.68
CA MET A 120 7.61 -2.51 -5.81
C MET A 120 6.94 -3.23 -6.99
N THR A 121 7.43 -4.42 -7.34
CA THR A 121 6.82 -5.26 -8.39
C THR A 121 5.38 -5.64 -8.05
N GLY A 122 5.13 -6.05 -6.81
CA GLY A 122 3.78 -6.35 -6.32
C GLY A 122 2.87 -5.13 -6.34
N SER A 123 3.38 -3.97 -5.92
CA SER A 123 2.65 -2.70 -5.98
C SER A 123 2.25 -2.35 -7.43
N MET A 124 3.16 -2.51 -8.39
CA MET A 124 2.87 -2.27 -9.81
C MET A 124 1.74 -3.16 -10.34
N GLN A 125 1.74 -4.45 -10.00
CA GLN A 125 0.65 -5.38 -10.38
C GLN A 125 -0.68 -4.97 -9.75
N LEU A 126 -0.67 -4.63 -8.46
CA LEU A 126 -1.87 -4.22 -7.73
C LEU A 126 -2.41 -2.88 -8.24
N ILE A 127 -1.54 -1.94 -8.65
CA ILE A 127 -1.95 -0.70 -9.33
C ILE A 127 -2.64 -1.03 -10.66
N ARG A 128 -2.12 -1.99 -11.45
CA ARG A 128 -2.74 -2.40 -12.71
C ARG A 128 -4.15 -2.94 -12.46
N GLU A 129 -4.29 -3.90 -11.54
CA GLU A 129 -5.58 -4.51 -11.20
C GLU A 129 -6.56 -3.49 -10.62
N PHE A 130 -6.07 -2.58 -9.77
CA PHE A 130 -6.87 -1.49 -9.23
C PHE A 130 -7.38 -0.54 -10.31
N CYS A 131 -6.52 -0.13 -11.24
CA CYS A 131 -6.89 0.73 -12.36
C CYS A 131 -7.91 0.06 -13.28
N ASP A 132 -7.78 -1.24 -13.56
CA ASP A 132 -8.71 -1.99 -14.40
C ASP A 132 -10.15 -1.99 -13.82
N ILE A 133 -10.28 -1.97 -12.49
CA ILE A 133 -11.60 -1.92 -11.84
C ILE A 133 -12.08 -0.50 -11.53
N LEU A 134 -11.19 0.46 -11.26
CA LEU A 134 -11.54 1.82 -10.89
C LEU A 134 -11.87 2.69 -12.11
N VAL A 135 -11.08 2.58 -13.18
CA VAL A 135 -11.12 3.52 -14.30
C VAL A 135 -12.07 3.01 -15.37
N ALA A 136 -13.12 3.77 -15.63
CA ALA A 136 -14.04 3.47 -16.72
C ALA A 136 -13.31 3.46 -18.09
N PRO A 137 -13.67 2.57 -19.03
CA PRO A 137 -12.97 2.42 -20.31
C PRO A 137 -12.75 3.73 -21.07
N GLU A 138 -13.72 4.64 -21.06
CA GLU A 138 -13.68 5.95 -21.71
C GLU A 138 -12.71 6.95 -21.05
N LYS A 139 -12.26 6.68 -19.82
CA LYS A 139 -11.32 7.50 -19.05
C LYS A 139 -9.89 6.93 -19.01
N VAL A 140 -9.66 5.75 -19.58
CA VAL A 140 -8.34 5.10 -19.58
C VAL A 140 -7.27 6.01 -20.20
N THR A 141 -7.56 6.62 -21.34
CA THR A 141 -6.64 7.55 -22.03
C THR A 141 -6.52 8.93 -21.36
N ARG A 142 -7.37 9.21 -20.38
CA ARG A 142 -7.34 10.40 -19.52
C ARG A 142 -6.72 10.12 -18.14
N THR A 143 -6.28 8.89 -17.91
CA THR A 143 -5.61 8.48 -16.69
C THR A 143 -4.13 8.28 -16.98
N ARG A 144 -3.28 8.94 -16.19
CA ARG A 144 -1.83 8.82 -16.29
C ARG A 144 -1.25 8.26 -15.01
N ILE A 145 -0.40 7.26 -15.17
CA ILE A 145 0.26 6.55 -14.08
C ILE A 145 1.73 6.93 -14.10
N PHE A 146 2.21 7.50 -13.00
CA PHE A 146 3.60 7.85 -12.79
C PHE A 146 4.27 6.78 -11.93
N PHE A 147 5.38 6.25 -12.43
CA PHE A 147 6.29 5.39 -11.67
C PHE A 147 7.51 6.20 -11.20
N PRO A 148 8.28 5.72 -10.22
CA PRO A 148 9.44 6.46 -9.74
C PRO A 148 10.44 6.77 -10.85
N GLU A 149 10.86 5.76 -11.64
CA GLU A 149 11.90 5.94 -12.66
C GLU A 149 11.54 5.42 -14.07
N ALA A 150 12.29 5.89 -15.07
CA ALA A 150 12.12 5.49 -16.47
C ALA A 150 12.31 3.98 -16.70
N ASN A 151 13.21 3.34 -15.95
CA ASN A 151 13.43 1.90 -16.05
C ASN A 151 12.21 1.11 -15.57
N GLU A 152 11.52 1.59 -14.55
CA GLU A 152 10.28 0.98 -14.08
C GLU A 152 9.14 1.13 -15.08
N VAL A 153 9.08 2.25 -15.83
CA VAL A 153 8.12 2.39 -16.93
C VAL A 153 8.34 1.33 -18.02
N LYS A 154 9.60 0.94 -18.30
CA LYS A 154 9.88 -0.14 -19.26
C LYS A 154 9.27 -1.46 -18.79
N PHE A 155 9.39 -1.77 -17.50
CA PHE A 155 8.80 -2.95 -16.91
C PHE A 155 7.27 -2.85 -16.82
N ALA A 156 6.75 -1.68 -16.43
CA ALA A 156 5.32 -1.39 -16.38
C ALA A 156 4.64 -1.58 -17.74
N ARG A 157 5.30 -1.25 -18.86
CA ARG A 157 4.73 -1.52 -20.19
C ARG A 157 4.42 -3.00 -20.44
N GLN A 158 5.14 -3.92 -19.79
CA GLN A 158 4.85 -5.35 -19.87
C GLN A 158 3.66 -5.71 -18.98
N VAL A 159 3.62 -5.21 -17.73
CA VAL A 159 2.51 -5.45 -16.79
C VAL A 159 1.19 -4.80 -17.28
N PHE A 160 1.29 -3.66 -17.94
CA PHE A 160 0.18 -2.89 -18.48
C PHE A 160 -0.16 -3.25 -19.94
N GLU A 161 0.41 -4.34 -20.46
CA GLU A 161 0.08 -4.82 -21.81
C GLU A 161 -1.43 -5.03 -21.95
N GLY A 162 -1.97 -4.64 -23.11
CA GLY A 162 -3.40 -4.67 -23.40
C GLY A 162 -4.22 -3.51 -22.81
N ALA A 163 -3.66 -2.68 -21.92
CA ALA A 163 -4.33 -1.47 -21.43
C ALA A 163 -3.80 -0.21 -22.12
N SER A 164 -4.69 0.78 -22.30
CA SER A 164 -4.36 2.06 -22.95
C SER A 164 -4.00 3.18 -21.97
N PHE A 165 -3.59 2.84 -20.74
CA PHE A 165 -3.17 3.83 -19.75
C PHE A 165 -1.93 4.58 -20.23
N LYS A 166 -1.86 5.87 -19.90
CA LYS A 166 -0.65 6.67 -20.14
C LYS A 166 0.34 6.37 -19.01
N LEU A 167 1.53 5.84 -19.35
CA LEU A 167 2.57 5.54 -18.37
C LEU A 167 3.70 6.56 -18.50
N ASP A 168 4.12 7.12 -17.37
CA ASP A 168 5.19 8.12 -17.27
C ASP A 168 5.96 7.90 -15.95
N TYR A 169 6.94 8.76 -15.67
CA TYR A 169 7.79 8.62 -14.48
C TYR A 169 8.13 9.95 -13.82
N LEU A 170 8.47 9.90 -12.53
CA LEU A 170 8.74 11.08 -11.70
C LEU A 170 10.17 11.60 -11.87
N THR A 171 11.17 10.72 -11.80
CA THR A 171 12.57 11.14 -11.83
C THR A 171 13.04 11.50 -13.24
N LYS A 172 14.14 12.24 -13.34
CA LYS A 172 14.85 12.41 -14.62
C LYS A 172 15.85 11.26 -14.73
N PRO A 173 16.01 10.63 -15.90
CA PRO A 173 17.05 9.63 -16.07
C PRO A 173 18.36 10.40 -16.25
N SER A 174 18.93 10.95 -15.17
CA SER A 174 20.23 11.61 -15.23
C SER A 174 20.82 11.83 -13.84
N PHE A 175 21.48 10.78 -13.35
CA PHE A 175 22.55 10.87 -12.34
C PHE A 175 23.67 11.86 -12.74
N PHE A 176 23.66 12.37 -13.99
CA PHE A 176 24.56 13.41 -14.53
C PHE A 176 23.98 14.83 -14.58
N GLU A 177 22.65 15.02 -14.49
CA GLU A 177 22.01 16.35 -14.60
C GLU A 177 22.03 17.13 -13.27
N ASP A 178 22.22 16.44 -12.14
CA ASP A 178 22.48 17.08 -10.85
C ASP A 178 23.81 17.88 -10.83
N PHE A 179 24.63 17.75 -11.88
CA PHE A 179 25.82 18.60 -12.15
C PHE A 179 25.57 19.74 -13.16
N GLY A 180 24.33 20.02 -13.55
CA GLY A 180 23.97 21.24 -14.29
C GLY A 180 24.07 21.20 -15.82
N PHE A 181 24.12 20.00 -16.44
CA PHE A 181 24.24 19.85 -17.90
C PHE A 181 23.10 19.06 -18.55
N GLY A 182 21.85 19.43 -18.28
CA GLY A 182 20.73 18.93 -19.09
C GLY A 182 19.42 19.68 -18.92
N GLU A 183 18.55 19.47 -19.90
CA GLU A 183 17.33 20.25 -20.13
C GLU A 183 16.30 19.92 -19.05
N LYS A 184 15.95 20.90 -18.20
CA LYS A 184 15.00 20.67 -17.10
C LYS A 184 13.59 20.48 -17.65
N VAL A 185 13.21 19.25 -17.99
CA VAL A 185 11.81 18.89 -18.27
C VAL A 185 10.99 19.12 -17.00
N LYS A 186 9.93 19.95 -17.07
CA LYS A 186 9.01 20.22 -15.95
C LYS A 186 7.90 19.16 -15.91
N MET A 187 7.25 18.98 -14.76
CA MET A 187 6.09 18.08 -14.68
C MET A 187 4.93 18.56 -15.56
N ALA A 188 4.76 19.88 -15.67
CA ALA A 188 3.87 20.52 -16.62
C ALA A 188 4.06 20.06 -18.08
N ASP A 189 5.29 19.73 -18.50
CA ASP A 189 5.59 19.29 -19.87
C ASP A 189 5.23 17.82 -20.11
N ARG A 190 5.10 17.03 -19.03
CA ARG A 190 4.77 15.60 -19.08
C ARG A 190 3.26 15.34 -19.04
N VAL A 191 2.52 16.20 -18.34
CA VAL A 191 1.06 16.13 -18.27
C VAL A 191 0.42 16.75 -19.51
N LYS A 192 -0.77 16.26 -19.88
CA LYS A 192 -1.55 16.80 -21.00
C LYS A 192 -2.85 17.44 -20.52
N PRO A 193 -3.40 18.43 -21.24
CA PRO A 193 -4.66 19.10 -20.87
C PRO A 193 -5.80 18.13 -20.55
N GLU A 194 -5.94 17.06 -21.34
CA GLU A 194 -6.99 16.05 -21.23
C GLU A 194 -6.80 15.01 -20.11
N ASP A 195 -5.68 15.03 -19.39
CA ASP A 195 -5.50 14.16 -18.23
C ASP A 195 -6.46 14.60 -17.11
N GLU A 196 -7.18 13.65 -16.51
CA GLU A 196 -8.18 13.85 -15.45
C GLU A 196 -7.74 13.23 -14.12
N LEU A 197 -7.05 12.09 -14.16
CA LEU A 197 -6.59 11.35 -12.99
C LEU A 197 -5.09 11.04 -13.12
N PHE A 198 -4.36 11.39 -12.07
CA PHE A 198 -2.98 10.98 -11.87
C PHE A 198 -2.91 9.90 -10.79
N LEU A 199 -2.30 8.77 -11.10
CA LEU A 199 -1.93 7.78 -10.09
C LEU A 199 -0.41 7.75 -9.98
N VAL A 200 0.11 7.94 -8.78
CA VAL A 200 1.53 7.89 -8.49
C VAL A 200 1.83 6.60 -7.75
N GLY A 201 2.56 5.70 -8.41
CA GLY A 201 2.96 4.42 -7.85
C GLY A 201 4.19 4.55 -6.98
N TYR A 202 4.03 4.18 -5.70
CA TYR A 202 5.10 3.87 -4.76
C TYR A 202 6.34 4.78 -4.74
N PRO A 203 6.18 6.11 -4.59
CA PRO A 203 7.28 7.09 -4.62
C PRO A 203 8.14 7.11 -3.33
N TYR A 204 8.66 5.98 -2.87
CA TYR A 204 9.40 5.88 -1.60
C TYR A 204 10.87 5.43 -1.72
N PHE A 205 11.35 5.08 -2.91
CA PHE A 205 12.71 4.57 -3.06
C PHE A 205 13.74 5.69 -2.89
N ASN A 206 13.46 6.86 -3.50
CA ASN A 206 14.28 8.05 -3.40
C ASN A 206 13.48 9.24 -2.84
N VAL A 207 14.07 9.96 -1.89
CA VAL A 207 13.50 11.19 -1.31
C VAL A 207 13.10 12.25 -2.34
N ASN A 208 13.78 12.28 -3.49
CA ASN A 208 13.47 13.21 -4.57
C ASN A 208 12.14 12.89 -5.26
N GLU A 209 11.67 11.64 -5.24
CA GLU A 209 10.40 11.24 -5.87
C GLU A 209 9.24 12.01 -5.25
N MET A 210 9.14 12.03 -3.92
CA MET A 210 8.09 12.78 -3.21
C MET A 210 8.17 14.30 -3.40
N ILE A 211 9.36 14.84 -3.66
CA ILE A 211 9.52 16.26 -4.01
C ILE A 211 8.91 16.51 -5.40
N VAL A 212 9.15 15.63 -6.37
CA VAL A 212 8.54 15.72 -7.70
C VAL A 212 7.02 15.51 -7.64
N VAL A 213 6.52 14.66 -6.74
CA VAL A 213 5.07 14.53 -6.52
C VAL A 213 4.46 15.85 -6.04
N GLU A 214 5.14 16.60 -5.17
CA GLU A 214 4.69 17.93 -4.77
C GLU A 214 4.70 18.93 -5.95
N GLU A 215 5.71 18.86 -6.82
CA GLU A 215 5.75 19.65 -8.06
C GLU A 215 4.59 19.31 -9.00
N LEU A 216 4.34 18.02 -9.25
CA LEU A 216 3.20 17.53 -10.03
C LEU A 216 1.88 18.04 -9.45
N TYR A 217 1.71 17.99 -8.13
CA TYR A 217 0.54 18.53 -7.47
C TYR A 217 0.38 20.04 -7.75
N LYS A 218 1.42 20.83 -7.49
CA LYS A 218 1.38 22.29 -7.65
C LYS A 218 1.15 22.73 -9.10
N GLU A 219 1.76 22.04 -10.07
CA GLU A 219 1.72 22.42 -11.48
C GLU A 219 0.49 21.87 -12.23
N ALA A 220 0.02 20.67 -11.88
CA ALA A 220 -0.97 19.95 -12.69
C ALA A 220 -2.31 19.70 -12.00
N VAL A 221 -2.37 19.74 -10.67
CA VAL A 221 -3.55 19.30 -9.90
C VAL A 221 -4.18 20.46 -9.14
N MET A 222 -3.38 21.21 -8.40
CA MET A 222 -3.81 22.37 -7.61
C MET A 222 -4.56 23.35 -8.51
N ASN A 223 -5.70 23.85 -8.04
CA ASN A 223 -6.58 24.78 -8.78
C ASN A 223 -7.20 24.21 -10.08
N THR A 224 -7.19 22.89 -10.25
CA THR A 224 -7.88 22.20 -11.36
C THR A 224 -8.93 21.23 -10.84
N ASN A 225 -9.69 20.60 -11.74
CA ASN A 225 -10.58 19.48 -11.39
C ASN A 225 -9.87 18.12 -11.37
N ARG A 226 -8.59 18.05 -11.76
CA ARG A 226 -7.84 16.79 -11.81
C ARG A 226 -7.66 16.20 -10.42
N LYS A 227 -7.49 14.88 -10.36
CA LYS A 227 -7.37 14.10 -9.12
C LYS A 227 -6.01 13.43 -9.05
N MET A 228 -5.51 13.22 -7.84
CA MET A 228 -4.24 12.51 -7.62
C MET A 228 -4.40 11.44 -6.55
N ILE A 229 -3.96 10.22 -6.87
CA ILE A 229 -3.88 9.08 -5.94
C ILE A 229 -2.41 8.73 -5.76
N ILE A 230 -1.92 8.70 -4.52
CA ILE A 230 -0.62 8.09 -4.19
C ILE A 230 -0.89 6.67 -3.69
N PHE A 231 -0.25 5.69 -4.31
CA PHE A 231 -0.49 4.27 -4.06
C PHE A 231 0.76 3.60 -3.49
N ASN A 232 0.67 3.06 -2.28
CA ASN A 232 1.77 2.46 -1.52
C ASN A 232 3.01 3.35 -1.45
N GLY A 233 2.83 4.59 -0.99
CA GLY A 233 3.88 5.62 -1.00
C GLY A 233 4.74 5.69 0.25
N GLU A 234 4.52 4.81 1.24
CA GLU A 234 5.22 4.81 2.54
C GLU A 234 5.25 6.21 3.21
N LEU A 235 4.17 6.98 3.07
CA LEU A 235 4.11 8.39 3.51
C LEU A 235 4.34 8.54 5.02
N ASP A 236 4.10 7.48 5.78
CA ASP A 236 4.36 7.45 7.22
C ASP A 236 5.84 7.60 7.58
N ARG A 237 6.79 7.22 6.71
CA ARG A 237 8.22 7.50 6.95
C ARG A 237 8.46 9.01 7.03
N ILE A 238 7.77 9.77 6.19
CA ILE A 238 7.86 11.23 6.20
C ILE A 238 7.10 11.80 7.41
N ARG A 239 5.88 11.31 7.68
CA ARG A 239 5.06 11.78 8.82
C ARG A 239 5.70 11.50 10.18
N SER A 240 6.41 10.38 10.32
CA SER A 240 7.05 9.96 11.58
C SER A 240 8.38 10.66 11.83
N GLY A 241 8.88 11.46 10.89
CA GLY A 241 10.19 12.10 10.99
C GLY A 241 11.36 11.12 10.80
N TYR A 242 11.18 10.03 10.06
CA TYR A 242 12.27 9.11 9.71
C TYR A 242 13.43 9.84 9.04
N TYR A 243 13.11 10.82 8.18
CA TYR A 243 14.08 11.72 7.55
C TYR A 243 14.30 12.96 8.43
N PRO A 244 15.49 13.15 9.04
CA PRO A 244 15.73 14.31 9.90
C PRO A 244 15.63 15.61 9.11
N SER A 245 14.86 16.57 9.62
CA SER A 245 14.55 17.82 8.92
C SER A 245 15.76 18.70 8.59
N PHE A 246 16.83 18.60 9.39
CA PHE A 246 18.09 19.32 9.13
C PHE A 246 18.76 18.85 7.83
N PHE A 247 18.70 17.54 7.51
CA PHE A 247 19.29 16.99 6.30
C PHE A 247 18.31 16.96 5.12
N TYR A 248 17.01 16.85 5.40
CA TYR A 248 15.95 16.75 4.39
C TYR A 248 14.86 17.83 4.56
N PRO A 249 15.21 19.13 4.49
CA PRO A 249 14.26 20.21 4.78
C PRO A 249 13.09 20.26 3.80
N LYS A 250 13.30 19.88 2.52
CA LYS A 250 12.24 19.80 1.51
C LYS A 250 11.22 18.71 1.82
N LEU A 251 11.66 17.53 2.23
CA LEU A 251 10.75 16.47 2.69
C LEU A 251 10.01 16.87 3.97
N ALA A 252 10.71 17.48 4.92
CA ALA A 252 10.09 17.94 6.14
C ALA A 252 8.99 18.98 5.87
N ALA A 253 9.14 19.82 4.84
CA ALA A 253 8.10 20.75 4.41
C ALA A 253 6.82 20.05 3.95
N LEU A 254 6.90 18.84 3.36
CA LEU A 254 5.74 18.06 2.91
C LEU A 254 4.78 17.71 4.06
N THR A 255 5.31 17.52 5.28
CA THR A 255 4.49 17.27 6.48
C THR A 255 3.59 18.44 6.84
N LYS A 256 3.89 19.64 6.32
CA LYS A 256 3.12 20.87 6.52
C LYS A 256 2.39 21.34 5.26
N SER A 257 2.77 20.86 4.08
CA SER A 257 2.17 21.21 2.79
C SER A 257 1.29 20.08 2.25
N LEU A 258 1.87 19.15 1.47
CA LEU A 258 1.15 18.13 0.69
C LEU A 258 0.42 17.12 1.57
N LEU A 259 1.11 16.53 2.55
CA LEU A 259 0.61 15.35 3.27
C LEU A 259 -0.67 15.63 4.09
N PRO A 260 -0.82 16.78 4.78
CA PRO A 260 -2.06 17.10 5.48
C PRO A 260 -3.30 17.28 4.58
N MET A 261 -3.12 17.50 3.27
CA MET A 261 -4.24 17.66 2.33
C MET A 261 -4.71 16.32 1.73
N MET A 262 -3.96 15.24 1.93
CA MET A 262 -4.29 13.91 1.43
C MET A 262 -5.41 13.30 2.26
N GLU A 263 -6.46 12.79 1.60
CA GLU A 263 -7.44 11.93 2.24
C GLU A 263 -6.99 10.47 2.16
N THR A 264 -6.76 9.81 3.30
CA THR A 264 -6.44 8.38 3.28
C THR A 264 -7.71 7.58 3.03
N VAL A 265 -7.87 7.10 1.79
CA VAL A 265 -9.10 6.42 1.37
C VAL A 265 -9.09 4.94 1.72
N TYR A 266 -7.92 4.30 1.70
CA TYR A 266 -7.76 2.90 2.10
C TYR A 266 -6.39 2.69 2.73
N TYR A 267 -6.34 2.06 3.90
CA TYR A 267 -5.11 1.92 4.65
C TYR A 267 -5.06 0.62 5.44
N ILE A 268 -3.96 -0.12 5.33
CA ILE A 268 -3.63 -1.26 6.19
C ILE A 268 -2.18 -1.12 6.66
N HIS A 269 -1.97 -1.08 7.98
CA HIS A 269 -0.65 -1.19 8.58
C HIS A 269 -0.64 -2.21 9.71
N ASN A 270 0.20 -3.22 9.58
CA ASN A 270 0.29 -4.31 10.54
C ASN A 270 1.43 -4.07 11.54
N PHE A 271 1.17 -4.40 12.80
CA PHE A 271 2.12 -4.29 13.91
C PHE A 271 2.49 -5.69 14.40
N LYS A 272 3.80 -5.94 14.56
CA LYS A 272 4.32 -7.19 15.15
C LYS A 272 4.42 -7.11 16.67
N GLY A 273 4.62 -8.27 17.28
CA GLY A 273 4.94 -8.42 18.69
C GLY A 273 3.81 -9.06 19.49
N ARG A 274 4.02 -9.16 20.82
CA ARG A 274 3.07 -9.77 21.75
C ARG A 274 1.67 -9.16 21.68
N ASN A 275 1.61 -7.84 21.46
CA ASN A 275 0.38 -7.07 21.32
C ASN A 275 0.16 -6.63 19.86
N GLY A 276 0.57 -7.45 18.88
CA GLY A 276 0.39 -7.15 17.47
C GLY A 276 -1.08 -6.90 17.09
N GLY A 277 -1.27 -6.22 15.96
CA GLY A 277 -2.58 -5.84 15.46
C GLY A 277 -2.47 -5.09 14.13
N THR A 278 -3.56 -4.47 13.71
CA THR A 278 -3.64 -3.81 12.40
C THR A 278 -4.35 -2.47 12.53
N LEU A 279 -3.71 -1.38 12.09
CA LEU A 279 -4.41 -0.12 11.85
C LEU A 279 -5.07 -0.21 10.47
N PHE A 280 -6.39 -0.01 10.43
CA PHE A 280 -7.21 -0.16 9.24
C PHE A 280 -8.08 1.07 8.99
N ARG A 281 -8.18 1.48 7.73
CA ARG A 281 -9.10 2.52 7.25
C ARG A 281 -9.71 2.08 5.93
N CYS A 282 -11.02 2.26 5.82
CA CYS A 282 -11.76 2.19 4.56
C CYS A 282 -12.74 3.35 4.53
N TYR A 283 -12.49 4.36 3.68
CA TYR A 283 -13.33 5.54 3.58
C TYR A 283 -14.78 5.18 3.21
N PRO A 284 -15.79 5.85 3.79
CA PRO A 284 -15.71 6.98 4.73
C PRO A 284 -15.69 6.55 6.22
N GLY A 285 -15.54 5.26 6.52
CA GLY A 285 -15.51 4.75 7.90
C GLY A 285 -14.32 5.26 8.71
N PRO A 286 -14.39 5.18 10.05
CA PRO A 286 -13.34 5.69 10.94
C PRO A 286 -12.04 4.87 10.82
N TRP A 287 -10.97 5.41 11.39
CA TRP A 287 -9.77 4.61 11.66
C TRP A 287 -10.08 3.59 12.74
N ARG A 288 -9.69 2.34 12.51
CA ARG A 288 -9.88 1.24 13.46
C ARG A 288 -8.56 0.56 13.73
N VAL A 289 -8.36 0.18 14.99
CA VAL A 289 -7.30 -0.74 15.37
C VAL A 289 -7.93 -2.10 15.58
N LEU A 290 -7.46 -3.08 14.82
CA LEU A 290 -7.98 -4.44 14.81
C LEU A 290 -6.97 -5.39 15.46
N ARG A 291 -7.48 -6.38 16.19
CA ARG A 291 -6.69 -7.51 16.68
C ARG A 291 -7.19 -8.79 16.05
N ARG A 292 -6.25 -9.62 15.57
CA ARG A 292 -6.55 -10.93 15.01
C ARG A 292 -6.62 -11.97 16.13
N MET A 293 -7.74 -12.68 16.23
CA MET A 293 -7.90 -13.85 17.10
C MET A 293 -8.34 -15.03 16.24
N GLY A 294 -7.43 -15.97 16.00
CA GLY A 294 -7.63 -17.04 15.01
C GLY A 294 -7.77 -16.46 13.59
N ASN A 295 -8.92 -16.71 12.94
CA ASN A 295 -9.22 -16.22 11.60
C ASN A 295 -10.17 -15.00 11.59
N LYS A 296 -10.45 -14.42 12.75
CA LYS A 296 -11.35 -13.26 12.89
C LYS A 296 -10.58 -12.03 13.34
N TYR A 297 -11.03 -10.87 12.87
CA TYR A 297 -10.55 -9.56 13.28
C TYR A 297 -11.59 -8.90 14.19
N PHE A 298 -11.12 -8.36 15.32
CA PHE A 298 -11.95 -7.65 16.28
C PHE A 298 -11.45 -6.21 16.40
N CYS A 299 -12.36 -5.25 16.28
CA CYS A 299 -12.04 -3.85 16.50
C CYS A 299 -11.86 -3.60 17.99
N VAL A 300 -10.67 -3.16 18.39
CA VAL A 300 -10.32 -2.84 19.79
C VAL A 300 -10.32 -1.34 20.08
N HIS A 301 -10.22 -0.51 19.04
CA HIS A 301 -10.26 0.94 19.15
C HIS A 301 -10.73 1.57 17.83
N GLN A 302 -11.42 2.70 17.91
CA GLN A 302 -11.84 3.47 16.73
C GLN A 302 -11.72 4.97 16.98
N GLN A 303 -11.37 5.73 15.94
CA GLN A 303 -11.31 7.19 15.98
C GLN A 303 -11.41 7.82 14.59
N GLU A 304 -11.85 9.09 14.53
CA GLU A 304 -12.03 9.79 13.26
C GLU A 304 -10.72 10.26 12.62
N LYS A 305 -9.78 10.71 13.45
CA LYS A 305 -8.47 11.21 13.00
C LYS A 305 -7.46 10.07 12.94
N MET A 306 -6.57 10.10 11.95
CA MET A 306 -5.48 9.13 11.83
C MET A 306 -4.63 9.15 13.11
N PRO A 307 -4.50 8.03 13.86
CA PRO A 307 -3.54 7.93 14.95
C PRO A 307 -2.13 7.86 14.40
N SER A 308 -1.14 8.28 15.18
CA SER A 308 0.26 8.02 14.81
C SER A 308 0.59 6.54 14.99
N LEU A 309 1.51 5.99 14.17
CA LEU A 309 1.96 4.61 14.35
C LEU A 309 2.52 4.34 15.75
N LYS A 310 3.16 5.36 16.35
CA LYS A 310 3.68 5.30 17.72
C LYS A 310 2.56 5.17 18.76
N GLU A 311 1.51 5.98 18.64
CA GLU A 311 0.33 5.93 19.51
C GLU A 311 -0.36 4.56 19.43
N VAL A 312 -0.52 4.02 18.21
CA VAL A 312 -1.10 2.68 18.03
C VAL A 312 -0.25 1.61 18.71
N ALA A 313 1.06 1.64 18.49
CA ALA A 313 1.99 0.61 18.98
C ALA A 313 2.22 0.66 20.50
N LEU A 314 2.26 1.86 21.10
CA LEU A 314 2.65 2.04 22.50
C LEU A 314 1.48 2.24 23.45
N ASP A 315 0.36 2.81 22.98
CA ASP A 315 -0.75 3.20 23.85
C ASP A 315 -1.99 2.34 23.58
N ILE A 316 -2.42 2.26 22.31
CA ILE A 316 -3.70 1.60 21.97
C ILE A 316 -3.58 0.07 22.04
N LEU A 317 -2.64 -0.53 21.28
CA LEU A 317 -2.50 -1.98 21.21
C LEU A 317 -2.11 -2.62 22.56
N PRO A 318 -1.25 -2.02 23.40
CA PRO A 318 -0.95 -2.59 24.71
C PRO A 318 -2.07 -2.46 25.76
N ALA A 319 -2.98 -1.48 25.60
CA ALA A 319 -4.11 -1.28 26.52
C ALA A 319 -5.33 -2.17 26.20
N ALA A 320 -5.40 -2.68 24.96
CA ALA A 320 -6.46 -3.55 24.46
C ALA A 320 -6.29 -5.01 24.87
#